data_AF-A0A081RSL5-F1
#
_entry.id   AF-A0A081RSL5-F1
#
_cell.length_a   1.000
_cell.length_b   1.000
_cell.length_c   1.000
_cell.angle_alpha   90.00
_cell.angle_beta   90.00
_cell.angle_gamma   90.00
#
_symmetry.space_group_name_H-M   'P 1'
#
loop_
_entity.id
_entity.type
_entity.pdbx_description
1 polymer ?
#
loop_
_entity_poly.entity_id
_entity_poly.type
_entity_poly.pdbx_seq_one_letter_code
_entity_poly.pdbx_strand_id
1 'polypeptide(L)' 'MRRLAEQSPRYEEVLMTIAQRLEHKARQEGRQEGLQEGEKRGILKVAWAMMDMGIDCETIMKTTGLSQNELEQIRH' A
#
# COMPACT_ATOMS: atom_id res chain seq x y z
N MET A 1 24.19 28.49 -29.44
CA MET A 1 24.43 27.06 -29.13
C MET A 1 25.43 26.81 -28.00
N ARG A 2 26.49 27.61 -27.79
CA ARG A 2 27.48 27.37 -26.70
C ARG A 2 26.90 27.40 -25.27
N ARG A 3 25.95 28.31 -24.96
CA ARG A 3 25.34 28.40 -23.61
C ARG A 3 24.57 27.15 -23.18
N LEU A 4 23.97 26.40 -24.12
CA LEU A 4 23.23 25.17 -23.81
C LEU A 4 24.18 24.03 -23.43
N ALA A 5 25.31 23.91 -24.13
CA ALA A 5 26.33 22.89 -23.85
C ALA A 5 27.04 23.13 -22.50
N GLU A 6 27.30 24.38 -22.15
CA GLU A 6 27.92 24.76 -20.86
C GLU A 6 26.98 24.53 -19.66
N GLN A 7 25.66 24.60 -19.87
CA GLN A 7 24.66 24.30 -18.83
C GLN A 7 24.27 22.82 -18.75
N SER A 8 24.68 22.00 -19.73
CA SER A 8 24.35 20.57 -19.80
C SER A 8 24.69 19.80 -18.51
N PRO A 9 25.89 19.97 -17.90
CA PRO A 9 26.21 19.26 -16.65
C PRO A 9 25.32 19.69 -15.47
N ARG A 10 24.93 20.97 -15.43
CA ARG A 10 24.03 21.51 -14.38
C ARG A 10 22.61 20.96 -14.53
N TYR A 11 22.12 20.82 -15.76
CA TYR A 11 20.81 20.21 -16.00
C TYR A 11 20.80 18.73 -15.63
N GLU A 12 21.88 18.00 -15.90
CA GLU A 12 22.04 16.60 -15.51
C GLU A 12 21.97 16.42 -13.98
N GLU A 13 22.66 17.27 -13.21
CA GLU A 13 22.62 17.27 -11.74
C GLU A 13 21.20 17.54 -11.20
N VAL A 14 20.51 18.53 -11.77
CA VAL A 14 19.13 18.85 -11.38
C VAL A 14 18.18 17.68 -11.70
N LEU A 15 18.31 17.06 -12.88
CA LEU A 15 17.51 15.91 -13.27
C LEU A 15 17.76 14.70 -12.38
N MET A 16 19.02 14.43 -12.03
CA MET A 16 19.39 13.34 -11.11
C MET A 16 18.79 13.57 -9.73
N THR A 17 18.84 14.80 -9.22
CA THR A 17 18.22 15.16 -7.94
C THR A 17 16.71 14.96 -7.97
N ILE A 18 16.05 15.34 -9.06
CA ILE A 18 14.60 15.13 -9.24
C ILE A 18 14.31 13.62 -9.29
N ALA A 19 15.07 12.84 -10.06
CA ALA A 19 14.90 11.40 -10.18
C ALA A 19 15.05 10.70 -8.81
N GLN A 20 16.09 11.04 -8.03
CA GLN A 20 16.29 10.51 -6.68
C GLN A 20 15.13 10.84 -5.76
N ARG A 21 14.62 12.08 -5.81
CA ARG A 21 13.48 12.49 -4.99
C ARG A 21 12.19 11.75 -5.36
N LEU A 22 11.95 11.56 -6.66
CA LEU A 22 10.80 10.80 -7.16
C LEU A 22 10.90 9.33 -6.74
N GLU A 23 12.07 8.71 -6.90
CA GLU A 23 12.31 7.32 -6.51
C GLU A 23 12.13 7.12 -5.00
N HIS A 24 12.64 8.05 -4.19
CA HIS A 24 12.46 8.02 -2.74
C HIS A 24 10.98 8.13 -2.35
N LYS A 25 10.25 9.06 -2.96
CA LYS A 25 8.82 9.24 -2.73
C LYS A 25 8.03 8.00 -3.13
N ALA A 26 8.27 7.46 -4.31
CA ALA A 26 7.60 6.26 -4.80
C ALA A 26 7.84 5.04 -3.89
N ARG A 27 9.07 4.88 -3.36
CA ARG A 27 9.36 3.83 -2.38
C ARG A 27 8.62 4.03 -1.06
N GLN A 28 8.47 5.27 -0.58
CA GLN A 28 7.72 5.54 0.64
C GLN A 28 6.24 5.24 0.46
N GLU A 29 5.64 5.75 -0.63
CA GLU A 29 4.23 5.53 -0.96
C GLU A 29 3.95 4.03 -1.15
N GLY A 30 4.76 3.33 -1.94
CA GLY A 30 4.60 1.89 -2.16
C GLY A 30 4.74 1.04 -0.88
N ARG A 31 5.61 1.44 0.07
CA ARG A 31 5.68 0.78 1.38
C ARG A 31 4.43 1.03 2.22
N GLN A 32 3.92 2.26 2.22
CA GLN A 32 2.73 2.62 2.98
C GLN A 32 1.48 1.91 2.44
N GLU A 33 1.29 1.94 1.13
CA GLU A 33 0.20 1.22 0.45
C GLU A 33 0.32 -0.28 0.66
N GLY A 34 1.52 -0.84 0.51
CA GLY A 34 1.77 -2.27 0.73
C GLY A 34 1.49 -2.71 2.16
N LEU A 35 1.81 -1.88 3.16
CA LEU A 35 1.50 -2.16 4.56
C LEU A 35 -0.02 -2.16 4.80
N GLN A 36 -0.73 -1.14 4.31
CA GLN A 36 -2.18 -1.03 4.47
C GLN A 36 -2.93 -2.18 3.79
N GLU A 37 -2.57 -2.49 2.53
CA GLU A 37 -3.17 -3.60 1.80
C GLU A 37 -2.82 -4.95 2.43
N GLY A 38 -1.58 -5.11 2.91
CA GLY A 38 -1.12 -6.31 3.61
C GLY A 38 -1.86 -6.56 4.92
N GLU A 39 -2.05 -5.51 5.73
CA GLU A 39 -2.82 -5.56 6.98
C GLU A 39 -4.28 -5.95 6.70
N LYS A 40 -4.92 -5.28 5.74
CA LYS A 40 -6.31 -5.58 5.36
C LYS A 40 -6.48 -7.02 4.87
N ARG A 41 -5.59 -7.49 3.98
CA ARG A 41 -5.59 -8.89 3.50
C ARG A 41 -5.36 -9.88 4.63
N GLY A 42 -4.46 -9.56 5.56
CA GLY A 42 -4.17 -10.39 6.73
C GLY A 42 -5.40 -10.58 7.60
N ILE A 43 -6.09 -9.48 7.94
CA ILE A 43 -7.31 -9.50 8.73
C ILE A 43 -8.41 -10.32 8.04
N LEU A 44 -8.63 -10.11 6.74
CA LEU A 44 -9.63 -10.87 5.97
C LEU A 44 -9.32 -12.37 5.94
N LYS A 45 -8.05 -12.76 5.77
CA LYS A 45 -7.64 -14.16 5.80
C LYS A 45 -7.90 -14.83 7.15
N VAL A 46 -7.63 -14.12 8.25
CA VAL A 46 -7.91 -14.60 9.60
C VAL A 46 -9.42 -14.72 9.81
N ALA A 47 -10.19 -13.70 9.42
CA ALA A 47 -11.65 -13.73 9.53
C ALA A 47 -12.27 -14.91 8.77
N TRP A 48 -11.78 -15.22 7.56
CA TRP A 48 -12.21 -16.39 6.80
C TRP A 48 -11.94 -17.71 7.56
N ALA A 49 -10.74 -17.87 8.12
CA ALA A 49 -10.41 -19.05 8.91
C ALA A 49 -11.25 -19.15 10.20
N MET A 50 -11.56 -18.01 10.84
CA MET A 50 -12.46 -17.96 12.00
C MET A 50 -13.88 -18.45 11.64
N MET A 51 -14.40 -18.06 10.47
CA MET A 51 -15.69 -18.56 9.99
C MET A 51 -15.67 -20.07 9.72
N ASP A 52 -14.60 -20.58 9.11
CA ASP A 52 -14.42 -22.02 8.87
C ASP A 52 -14.37 -22.82 10.18
N MET A 53 -13.81 -22.21 11.24
CA MET A 53 -13.85 -22.73 12.61
C MET A 53 -15.21 -22.59 13.31
N GLY A 54 -16.21 -22.00 12.65
CA GLY A 54 -17.57 -21.83 13.18
C GLY A 54 -17.73 -20.66 14.16
N ILE A 55 -16.79 -19.71 14.19
CA ILE A 55 -16.92 -18.48 14.99
C ILE A 55 -18.00 -17.59 14.33
N ASP A 56 -18.90 -17.03 15.14
CA ASP A 56 -19.99 -16.20 14.65
C ASP A 56 -19.51 -14.84 14.12
N CYS A 57 -20.25 -14.31 13.14
CA CYS A 57 -19.90 -13.05 12.49
C CYS A 57 -19.84 -11.86 13.46
N GLU A 58 -20.67 -11.83 14.51
CA GLU A 58 -20.71 -10.71 15.45
C GLU A 58 -19.40 -10.65 16.25
N THR A 59 -18.91 -11.80 16.73
CA THR A 59 -17.61 -11.92 17.40
C THR A 59 -16.46 -11.55 16.47
N ILE A 60 -16.49 -12.00 15.21
CA ILE A 60 -15.46 -11.65 14.22
C ILE A 60 -15.44 -10.13 14.00
N MET A 61 -16.59 -9.49 13.77
CA MET A 61 -16.67 -8.04 13.57
C MET A 61 -16.15 -7.25 14.78
N LYS A 62 -16.52 -7.65 16.00
CA LYS A 62 -16.07 -7.00 17.24
C LYS A 62 -14.56 -7.10 17.46
N THR A 63 -13.94 -8.22 17.07
CA THR A 63 -12.51 -8.48 17.31
C THR A 63 -11.61 -7.95 16.21
N THR A 64 -12.07 -7.97 14.96
CA THR A 64 -11.27 -7.58 13.78
C THR A 64 -11.55 -6.15 13.30
N GLY A 65 -12.66 -5.55 13.73
CA GLY A 65 -13.13 -4.25 13.26
C GLY A 65 -13.73 -4.27 11.85
N LEU A 66 -13.88 -5.45 11.24
CA LEU A 66 -14.51 -5.61 9.92
C LEU A 66 -16.00 -5.28 9.98
N SER A 67 -16.49 -4.70 8.88
CA SER A 67 -17.92 -4.50 8.64
C SER A 67 -18.59 -5.77 8.13
N GLN A 68 -19.92 -5.82 8.26
CA GLN A 68 -20.71 -6.93 7.71
C GLN A 68 -20.49 -7.10 6.19
N ASN A 69 -20.44 -6.00 5.43
CA ASN A 69 -20.21 -6.03 3.99
C ASN A 69 -18.85 -6.65 3.64
N GLU A 70 -17.81 -6.40 4.44
CA GLU A 70 -16.50 -7.00 4.24
C GLU A 70 -16.50 -8.51 4.52
N LEU A 71 -17.26 -8.95 5.52
CA LEU A 71 -17.47 -10.38 5.81
C LEU A 71 -18.28 -11.08 4.71
N GLU A 72 -19.28 -10.42 4.12
CA GLU A 72 -20.07 -10.97 3.03
C GLU A 72 -19.23 -11.17 1.76
N GLN A 73 -18.30 -10.25 1.47
CA GLN A 73 -17.41 -10.35 0.31
C GLN A 73 -16.45 -11.55 0.36
N ILE A 74 -16.05 -12.00 1.55
CA ILE A 74 -15.16 -13.16 1.72
C ILE A 74 -15.91 -14.50 1.83
N ARG A 75 -17.24 -14.47 1.89
CA ARG A 75 -18.09 -15.66 2.02
C ARG A 75 -18.45 -16.28 0.65
N HIS A 76 -18.09 -15.62 -0.45
CA HIS A 76 -18.35 -16.05 -1.82
C HIS A 76 -17.31 -17.03 -2.37
#